data_AF-A0A644W2W3-F1
#
_entry.id   AF-A0A644W2W3-F1
#
_cell.length_a   1.000
_cell.length_b   1.000
_cell.length_c   1.000
_cell.angle_alpha   90.00
_cell.angle_beta   90.00
_cell.angle_gamma   90.00
#
_symmetry.space_group_name_H-M   'P 1'
#
loop_
_entity.id
_entity.type
_entity.pdbx_description
1 polymer ?
#
loop_
_entity_poly.entity_id
_entity_poly.type
_entity_poly.pdbx_seq_one_letter_code
_entity_poly.pdbx_strand_id
1 'polypeptide(L)'
;MKGVLSLFSVVLLLFSVLCVPLQAEEKATKAESSVIPGEFLVLFPQRDVVLSFEGKERSAAAAVMLDMQAEYLRVKYDVTVESTFSAISETTGKGMFFVRCEKAKENTELQEKLLREMRADPLIEAVSPNESRKMI
;
A
#
# COMPACT_ATOMS: atom_id res chain seq x y z
N MET A 1 -30.44 47.04 -33.27
CA MET A 1 -30.35 46.29 -31.99
C MET A 1 -28.87 46.04 -31.69
N LYS A 2 -28.24 47.01 -31.03
CA LYS A 2 -26.83 47.00 -30.58
C LYS A 2 -26.87 46.68 -29.10
N GLY A 3 -26.81 45.41 -28.71
CA GLY A 3 -27.03 45.06 -27.30
C GLY A 3 -26.77 43.63 -26.88
N VAL A 4 -26.21 42.78 -27.75
CA VAL A 4 -25.97 41.36 -27.42
C VAL A 4 -24.49 40.99 -27.45
N LEU A 5 -23.63 41.83 -28.04
CA LEU A 5 -22.17 41.56 -28.11
C LEU A 5 -21.38 41.97 -26.85
N SER A 6 -21.99 42.67 -25.88
CA SER A 6 -21.26 43.22 -24.72
C SER A 6 -21.18 42.27 -23.51
N LEU A 7 -22.11 41.32 -23.39
CA LEU A 7 -22.18 40.44 -22.21
C LEU A 7 -21.17 39.28 -22.24
N PHE A 8 -20.74 38.84 -23.42
CA PHE A 8 -19.76 37.74 -23.53
C PHE A 8 -18.33 38.17 -23.17
N SER A 9 -17.99 39.45 -23.27
CA SER A 9 -16.65 39.97 -22.95
C SER A 9 -16.41 40.15 -21.45
N VAL A 10 -17.47 40.42 -20.67
CA VAL A 10 -17.36 40.64 -19.22
C VAL A 10 -17.26 39.31 -18.44
N VAL A 11 -17.87 38.23 -18.93
CA VAL A 11 -17.80 36.91 -18.29
C VAL A 11 -16.43 36.25 -18.47
N LEU A 12 -15.76 36.47 -19.60
CA LEU A 12 -14.41 35.94 -19.87
C LEU A 12 -13.32 36.63 -19.04
N LEU A 13 -13.51 37.90 -18.67
CA LEU A 13 -12.57 38.64 -17.82
C LEU A 13 -12.68 38.28 -16.32
N LEU A 14 -13.83 37.77 -15.87
CA LEU A 14 -14.02 37.28 -14.50
C LEU A 14 -13.38 35.90 -14.26
N PHE A 15 -13.21 35.08 -15.31
CA PHE A 15 -12.52 33.79 -15.19
C PHE A 15 -10.99 33.91 -15.10
N SER A 16 -10.40 34.98 -15.64
CA SER A 16 -8.95 35.20 -15.57
C SER A 16 -8.45 35.70 -14.21
N VAL A 17 -9.33 36.13 -13.30
CA VAL A 17 -8.95 36.63 -11.96
C VAL A 17 -9.08 35.56 -10.87
N LEU A 18 -9.79 34.46 -11.13
CA LEU A 18 -9.94 33.34 -10.19
C LEU A 18 -8.96 32.18 -10.46
N CYS A 19 -8.13 32.27 -11.50
CA CYS A 19 -7.16 31.25 -11.89
C CYS A 19 -5.72 31.67 -11.55
N VAL A 20 -5.52 32.26 -10.37
CA VAL A 20 -4.21 32.23 -9.72
C VAL A 20 -4.14 30.88 -9.03
N PRO A 21 -3.35 29.89 -9.50
CA PRO A 21 -3.00 28.80 -8.62
C PRO A 21 -2.21 29.46 -7.49
N LEU A 22 -2.81 29.41 -6.31
CA LEU A 22 -2.16 29.66 -5.04
C LEU A 22 -1.01 28.65 -4.98
N GLN A 23 0.14 29.01 -5.56
CA GLN A 23 1.42 28.36 -5.34
C GLN A 23 1.80 28.67 -3.89
N ALA A 24 1.05 28.06 -2.96
CA ALA A 24 1.65 27.57 -1.75
C ALA A 24 2.62 26.48 -2.20
N GLU A 25 3.86 26.86 -2.51
CA GLU A 25 4.99 25.99 -2.26
C GLU A 25 4.97 25.71 -0.75
N GLU A 26 4.09 24.81 -0.32
CA GLU A 26 4.31 24.04 0.86
C GLU A 26 5.53 23.20 0.52
N LYS A 27 6.69 23.78 0.82
CA LYS A 27 7.97 23.11 0.88
C LYS A 27 7.83 22.08 2.00
N ALA A 28 7.09 21.01 1.70
CA ALA A 28 6.91 19.86 2.54
C ALA A 28 8.32 19.31 2.71
N THR A 29 8.94 19.69 3.83
CA THR A 29 10.14 19.05 4.35
C THR A 29 9.84 17.58 4.34
N LYS A 30 10.44 16.86 3.39
CA LYS A 30 10.29 15.42 3.21
C LYS A 30 10.54 14.82 4.58
N ALA A 31 9.48 14.36 5.24
CA ALA A 31 9.60 13.71 6.53
C ALA A 31 10.63 12.61 6.34
N GLU A 32 11.75 12.66 7.07
CA GLU A 32 12.77 11.64 7.00
C GLU A 32 12.12 10.32 7.44
N SER A 33 11.71 9.51 6.47
CA SER A 33 11.27 8.16 6.72
C SER A 33 12.52 7.29 6.82
N SER A 34 12.76 6.77 8.02
CA SER A 34 13.79 5.74 8.21
C SER A 34 13.14 4.38 8.06
N VAL A 35 13.68 3.56 7.17
CA VAL A 35 13.31 2.15 7.04
C VAL A 35 13.63 1.44 8.35
N ILE A 36 12.66 0.71 8.90
CA ILE A 36 12.86 -0.12 10.08
C ILE A 36 13.48 -1.44 9.64
N PRO A 37 14.70 -1.79 10.09
CA PRO A 37 15.37 -2.99 9.61
C PRO A 37 14.59 -4.26 9.93
N GLY A 38 14.62 -5.21 8.99
CA GLY A 38 13.98 -6.52 9.12
C GLY A 38 12.45 -6.52 9.16
N GLU A 39 11.78 -5.39 8.92
CA GLU A 39 10.32 -5.28 8.93
C GLU A 39 9.75 -4.99 7.54
N PHE A 40 8.72 -5.74 7.14
CA PHE A 40 8.14 -5.66 5.80
C PHE A 40 6.62 -5.76 5.82
N LEU A 41 5.98 -5.05 4.88
CA LEU A 41 4.60 -5.28 4.48
C LEU A 41 4.60 -6.10 3.19
N VAL A 42 3.85 -7.21 3.21
CA VAL A 42 3.73 -8.15 2.08
C VAL A 42 2.27 -8.21 1.64
N LEU A 43 2.06 -8.08 0.33
CA LEU A 43 0.75 -8.17 -0.31
C LEU A 43 0.74 -9.35 -1.29
N PHE A 44 -0.23 -10.24 -1.13
CA PHE A 44 -0.55 -11.30 -2.07
C PHE A 44 -1.61 -10.85 -3.07
N PRO A 45 -1.60 -11.41 -4.29
CA PRO A 45 -2.60 -11.12 -5.30
C PRO A 45 -3.99 -11.56 -4.86
N GLN A 46 -4.99 -10.93 -5.46
CA GLN A 46 -6.39 -11.24 -5.25
C GLN A 46 -6.68 -12.71 -5.62
N ARG A 47 -7.50 -13.37 -4.79
CA ARG A 47 -8.06 -14.69 -5.05
C ARG A 47 -9.56 -14.60 -5.26
N ASP A 48 -9.99 -14.67 -6.51
CA ASP A 48 -11.40 -14.60 -6.90
C ASP A 48 -12.26 -15.68 -6.23
N VAL A 49 -11.66 -16.83 -5.91
CA VAL A 49 -12.33 -17.92 -5.19
C VAL A 49 -12.85 -17.45 -3.82
N VAL A 50 -12.10 -16.63 -3.09
CA VAL A 50 -12.57 -16.07 -1.81
C VAL A 50 -13.79 -15.18 -2.03
N LEU A 51 -13.76 -14.37 -3.09
CA LEU A 51 -14.85 -13.45 -3.42
C LEU A 51 -16.10 -14.15 -3.96
N SER A 52 -15.98 -15.41 -4.40
CA SER A 52 -17.12 -16.23 -4.83
C SER A 52 -18.00 -16.73 -3.68
N PHE A 53 -17.50 -16.69 -2.44
CA PHE A 53 -18.27 -17.02 -1.24
C PHE A 53 -18.96 -15.78 -0.64
N GLU A 54 -19.93 -15.99 0.25
CA GLU A 54 -20.65 -14.92 0.96
C GLU A 54 -20.67 -15.14 2.48
N GLY A 55 -20.84 -14.04 3.22
CA GLY A 55 -20.98 -14.05 4.67
C GLY A 55 -19.92 -14.89 5.38
N LYS A 56 -20.36 -15.83 6.21
CA LYS A 56 -19.48 -16.69 7.02
C LYS A 56 -18.57 -17.60 6.19
N GLU A 57 -19.03 -18.02 5.01
CA GLU A 57 -18.23 -18.86 4.12
C GLU A 57 -17.06 -18.07 3.55
N ARG A 58 -17.26 -16.79 3.24
CA ARG A 58 -16.19 -15.90 2.80
C ARG A 58 -15.14 -15.70 3.89
N SER A 59 -15.57 -15.45 5.13
CA SER A 59 -14.65 -15.33 6.26
C SER A 59 -13.84 -16.61 6.48
N ALA A 60 -14.46 -17.79 6.36
CA ALA A 60 -13.76 -19.06 6.46
C ALA A 60 -12.76 -19.28 5.30
N ALA A 61 -13.16 -18.98 4.07
CA ALA A 61 -12.28 -19.07 2.89
C ALA A 61 -11.09 -18.10 2.99
N ALA A 62 -11.33 -16.87 3.45
CA ALA A 62 -10.29 -15.89 3.69
C ALA A 62 -9.32 -16.35 4.79
N ALA A 63 -9.82 -16.91 5.89
CA ALA A 63 -8.97 -17.43 6.97
C ALA A 63 -8.04 -18.55 6.49
N VAL A 64 -8.57 -19.54 5.75
CA VAL A 64 -7.75 -20.63 5.20
C VAL A 64 -6.70 -20.10 4.22
N MET A 65 -7.08 -19.19 3.33
CA MET A 65 -6.15 -18.55 2.41
C MET A 65 -5.02 -17.83 3.16
N LEU A 66 -5.36 -17.08 4.20
CA LEU A 66 -4.41 -16.33 5.02
C LEU A 66 -3.46 -17.25 5.78
N ASP A 67 -3.95 -18.35 6.35
CA ASP A 67 -3.12 -19.34 7.04
C ASP A 67 -2.10 -19.97 6.08
N MET A 68 -2.54 -20.33 4.87
CA MET A 68 -1.65 -20.89 3.85
C MET A 68 -0.56 -19.88 3.41
N GLN A 69 -0.92 -18.61 3.25
CA GLN A 69 0.01 -17.56 2.87
C GLN A 69 0.99 -17.20 4.00
N ALA A 70 0.52 -17.15 5.24
CA ALA A 70 1.36 -16.94 6.41
C ALA A 70 2.39 -18.07 6.57
N GLU A 71 1.94 -19.33 6.41
CA GLU A 71 2.82 -20.50 6.46
C GLU A 71 3.85 -20.47 5.33
N TYR A 72 3.43 -20.10 4.12
CA TYR A 72 4.33 -19.94 2.99
C TYR A 72 5.46 -18.95 3.28
N LEU A 73 5.13 -17.77 3.83
CA LEU A 73 6.11 -16.76 4.20
C LEU A 73 7.09 -17.29 5.25
N ARG A 74 6.56 -17.95 6.30
CA ARG A 74 7.38 -18.54 7.35
C ARG A 74 8.35 -19.58 6.83
N VAL A 75 7.89 -20.53 6.02
CA VAL A 75 8.69 -21.65 5.54
C VAL A 75 9.71 -21.21 4.49
N LYS A 76 9.31 -20.36 3.54
CA LYS A 76 10.18 -19.99 2.42
C LYS A 76 11.21 -18.93 2.80
N TYR A 77 10.81 -17.96 3.62
CA TYR A 77 11.62 -16.78 3.90
C TYR A 77 12.14 -16.71 5.34
N ASP A 78 11.78 -17.67 6.19
CA ASP A 78 12.19 -17.69 7.61
C ASP A 78 11.82 -16.39 8.32
N VAL A 79 10.59 -15.90 8.06
CA VAL A 79 10.04 -14.68 8.67
C VAL A 79 8.89 -15.02 9.62
N THR A 80 8.71 -14.17 10.63
CA THR A 80 7.57 -14.22 11.56
C THR A 80 6.47 -13.32 11.03
N VAL A 81 5.23 -13.81 11.00
CA VAL A 81 4.04 -12.99 10.73
C VAL A 81 3.58 -12.36 12.03
N GLU A 82 3.69 -11.04 12.13
CA GLU A 82 3.32 -10.27 13.33
C GLU A 82 1.87 -9.82 13.29
N SER A 83 1.38 -9.42 12.10
CA SER A 83 -0.02 -9.01 11.91
C SER A 83 -0.56 -9.51 10.57
N THR A 84 -1.83 -9.90 10.58
CA THR A 84 -2.60 -10.28 9.39
C THR A 84 -3.80 -9.34 9.26
N PHE A 85 -3.97 -8.72 8.09
CA PHE A 85 -5.06 -7.75 7.86
C PHE A 85 -6.29 -8.41 7.23
N SER A 86 -7.00 -9.23 8.01
CA SER A 86 -8.12 -10.07 7.51
C SER A 86 -9.27 -9.29 6.89
N ALA A 87 -9.59 -8.09 7.37
CA ALA A 87 -10.64 -7.25 6.79
C ALA A 87 -10.38 -6.88 5.32
N ILE A 88 -9.10 -6.72 4.94
CA ILE A 88 -8.71 -6.50 3.54
C ILE A 88 -8.95 -7.77 2.73
N SER A 89 -8.65 -8.93 3.31
CA SER A 89 -8.82 -10.22 2.63
C SER A 89 -10.28 -10.58 2.38
N GLU A 90 -11.17 -10.28 3.31
CA GLU A 90 -12.61 -10.53 3.12
C GLU A 90 -13.25 -9.60 2.08
N THR A 91 -12.68 -8.40 1.88
CA THR A 91 -13.24 -7.40 0.96
C THR A 91 -12.63 -7.48 -0.44
N THR A 92 -11.35 -7.81 -0.53
CA THR A 92 -10.59 -7.77 -1.80
C THR A 92 -10.05 -9.13 -2.24
N GLY A 93 -10.14 -10.16 -1.40
CA GLY A 93 -9.53 -11.47 -1.67
C GLY A 93 -7.99 -11.43 -1.65
N LYS A 94 -7.36 -10.34 -1.21
CA LYS A 94 -5.90 -10.20 -1.10
C LYS A 94 -5.41 -10.57 0.28
N GLY A 95 -4.26 -11.22 0.36
CA GLY A 95 -3.56 -11.44 1.62
C GLY A 95 -2.64 -10.27 1.94
N MET A 96 -2.73 -9.70 3.14
CA MET A 96 -1.79 -8.65 3.55
C MET A 96 -1.23 -8.97 4.93
N PHE A 97 0.09 -8.88 5.04
CA PHE A 97 0.85 -9.30 6.21
C PHE A 97 1.88 -8.26 6.59
N PHE A 98 2.03 -8.03 7.89
CA PHE A 98 3.20 -7.42 8.47
C PHE A 98 4.11 -8.54 8.97
N VAL A 99 5.35 -8.57 8.48
CA VAL A 99 6.32 -9.63 8.79
C VAL A 99 7.64 -9.07 9.31
N ARG A 100 8.31 -9.89 10.11
CA ARG A 100 9.57 -9.57 10.75
C ARG A 100 10.60 -10.67 10.51
N CYS A 101 11.83 -10.27 10.18
CA CYS A 101 12.97 -11.16 10.04
C CYS A 101 14.07 -10.73 11.01
N GLU A 102 14.29 -11.50 12.07
CA GLU A 102 15.31 -11.19 13.09
C GLU A 102 16.72 -11.08 12.47
N LYS A 103 17.07 -11.99 11.56
CA LYS A 103 18.39 -12.01 10.88
C LYS A 103 18.62 -10.75 10.03
N ALA A 104 17.56 -10.21 9.43
CA ALA A 104 17.65 -9.02 8.58
C ALA A 104 17.77 -7.72 9.38
N LYS A 105 17.46 -7.71 10.69
CA LYS A 105 17.61 -6.51 11.53
C LYS A 105 19.06 -6.12 11.74
N GLU A 106 19.93 -7.12 11.89
CA GLU A 106 21.34 -6.94 12.24
C GLU A 106 22.24 -6.86 10.99
N ASN A 107 21.70 -7.15 9.81
CA ASN A 107 22.47 -7.26 8.57
C ASN A 107 21.73 -6.65 7.37
N THR A 108 22.22 -5.50 6.92
CA THR A 108 21.69 -4.76 5.77
C THR A 108 21.73 -5.56 4.47
N GLU A 109 22.79 -6.35 4.24
CA GLU A 109 22.90 -7.18 3.03
C GLU A 109 21.81 -8.26 3.01
N LEU A 110 21.53 -8.88 4.16
CA LEU A 110 20.43 -9.84 4.29
C LEU A 110 19.07 -9.18 4.08
N GLN A 111 18.87 -7.96 4.59
CA GLN A 111 17.65 -7.20 4.37
C GLN A 111 17.41 -6.91 2.88
N GLU A 112 18.42 -6.40 2.18
CA GLU A 112 18.30 -6.08 0.75
C GLU A 112 18.09 -7.33 -0.10
N LYS A 113 18.80 -8.42 0.24
CA LYS A 113 18.64 -9.72 -0.41
C LYS A 113 17.22 -10.24 -0.23
N LEU A 114 16.73 -10.29 1.01
CA LEU A 114 15.39 -10.77 1.33
C LEU A 114 14.31 -9.95 0.62
N LEU A 115 14.43 -8.61 0.62
CA LEU A 115 13.52 -7.72 -0.09
C LEU A 115 13.49 -8.02 -1.59
N ARG A 116 14.66 -8.25 -2.21
CA ARG A 116 14.77 -8.59 -3.63
C ARG A 116 14.16 -9.95 -3.93
N GLU A 117 14.40 -10.94 -3.09
CA GLU A 117 13.87 -12.30 -3.24
C GLU A 117 12.35 -12.34 -3.10
N MET A 118 11.77 -11.63 -2.14
CA MET A 118 10.32 -11.55 -2.01
C MET A 118 9.67 -10.76 -3.16
N ARG A 119 10.31 -9.69 -3.65
CA ARG A 119 9.82 -8.94 -4.82
C ARG A 119 9.89 -9.72 -6.13
N ALA A 120 10.78 -10.69 -6.23
CA ALA A 120 10.90 -11.57 -7.38
C ALA A 120 9.95 -12.79 -7.31
N ASP A 121 9.21 -12.95 -6.21
CA ASP A 121 8.31 -14.08 -6.03
C ASP A 121 7.03 -13.91 -6.85
N PRO A 122 6.70 -14.82 -7.77
CA PRO A 122 5.47 -14.73 -8.56
C PRO A 122 4.19 -14.87 -7.73
N LEU A 123 4.27 -15.37 -6.50
CA LEU A 123 3.12 -15.48 -5.59
C LEU A 123 2.86 -14.20 -4.80
N ILE A 124 3.80 -13.25 -4.79
CA ILE A 124 3.69 -12.00 -4.05
C ILE A 124 3.42 -10.86 -5.04
N GLU A 125 2.38 -10.07 -4.78
CA GLU A 125 2.02 -8.92 -5.61
C GLU A 125 2.95 -7.73 -5.32
N ALA A 126 3.20 -7.45 -4.03
CA ALA A 126 4.06 -6.34 -3.64
C ALA A 126 4.72 -6.57 -2.27
N VAL A 127 5.91 -5.98 -2.09
CA VAL A 127 6.61 -5.90 -0.80
C VAL A 127 7.19 -4.51 -0.59
N SER A 128 6.91 -3.92 0.56
CA SER A 128 7.55 -2.70 1.03
C SER A 128 8.28 -2.93 2.35
N PRO A 129 9.45 -2.31 2.56
CA PRO A 129 9.99 -2.14 3.90
C PRO A 129 9.01 -1.32 4.75
N ASN A 130 9.01 -1.57 6.07
CA ASN A 130 8.29 -0.72 7.01
C ASN A 130 9.08 0.57 7.22
N GLU A 131 8.38 1.70 7.36
CA GLU A 131 8.99 3.01 7.51
C GLU A 131 8.48 3.68 8.78
N SER A 132 9.38 4.09 9.67
CA SER A 132 9.00 4.98 10.77
C SER A 132 8.93 6.41 10.24
N ARG A 133 7.73 7.02 10.27
CA ARG A 133 7.61 8.46 10.10
C ARG A 133 7.91 9.14 11.42
N LYS A 134 8.95 9.97 11.48
CA LYS A 134 9.04 10.99 12.53
C LYS A 134 7.91 11.98 12.29
N MET A 135 6.92 12.01 13.19
CA MET A 135 6.01 13.17 13.24
C MET A 135 6.86 14.33 13.78
N ILE A 136 7.01 15.36 12.95
CA ILE A 136 7.63 16.64 13.31
C ILE A 136 6.56 17.51 13.96
#